data_AF-W1I4T9-F1
#
_entry.id   AF-W1I4T9-F1
#
_cell.length_a   1.000
_cell.length_b   1.000
_cell.length_c   1.000
_cell.angle_alpha   90.00
_cell.angle_beta   90.00
_cell.angle_gamma   90.00
#
_symmetry.space_group_name_H-M   'P 1'
#
loop_
_entity.id
_entity.type
_entity.pdbx_description
1 polymer ?
#
loop_
_entity_poly.entity_id
_entity_poly.type
_entity_poly.pdbx_seq_one_letter_code
_entity_poly.pdbx_strand_id
1 'polypeptide(L)'
;MAKTIKQIADEIGVSKTAVRKKIGNLGISDKLQTNGNRILVNERQETLIKSAFEKKEPQTANRKPVSEKTESLQLVSDMYFALVEQLKEKDRQIAEKDKQIEYLQSSLKSTTEALALAQESVKASQLLQVNTERKILELETKQEQESETETVSETEKKSWWKKFFG
;
A
#
# COMPACT_ATOMS: atom_id res chain seq x y z
N MET A 1 16.38 -7.71 67.36
CA MET A 1 17.47 -8.59 67.87
C MET A 1 18.15 -9.26 66.68
N ALA A 2 19.46 -9.50 66.70
CA ALA A 2 20.15 -10.19 65.59
C ALA A 2 20.08 -11.72 65.80
N LYS A 3 19.67 -12.46 64.76
CA LYS A 3 19.62 -13.93 64.78
C LYS A 3 20.79 -14.53 64.01
N THR A 4 21.14 -15.76 64.34
CA THR A 4 22.15 -16.51 63.59
C THR A 4 21.52 -17.31 62.46
N ILE A 5 22.31 -17.62 61.43
CA ILE A 5 21.89 -18.56 60.36
C ILE A 5 21.37 -19.88 60.93
N LYS A 6 21.94 -20.36 62.05
CA LYS A 6 21.45 -21.57 62.72
C LYS A 6 20.01 -21.42 63.19
N GLN A 7 19.69 -20.33 63.91
CA GLN A 7 18.34 -20.09 64.41
C GLN A 7 17.34 -19.94 63.28
N ILE A 8 17.70 -19.24 62.21
CA ILE A 8 16.83 -19.09 61.04
C ILE A 8 16.59 -20.44 60.35
N ALA A 9 17.63 -21.25 60.22
CA ALA A 9 17.55 -22.59 59.63
C ALA A 9 16.63 -23.52 60.46
N ASP A 10 16.79 -23.48 61.79
CA ASP A 10 15.97 -24.25 62.73
C ASP A 10 14.50 -23.78 62.70
N GLU A 11 14.23 -22.48 62.55
CA GLU A 11 12.87 -21.91 62.45
C GLU A 11 12.13 -22.27 61.15
N ILE A 12 12.83 -22.31 60.01
CA ILE A 12 12.23 -22.66 58.71
C ILE A 12 12.36 -24.15 58.35
N GLY A 13 12.97 -24.96 59.23
CA GLY A 13 13.12 -26.40 59.04
C GLY A 13 14.04 -26.81 57.87
N VAL A 14 15.07 -26.00 57.55
CA VAL A 14 16.04 -26.30 56.48
C VAL A 14 17.47 -26.38 57.01
N SER A 15 18.42 -26.85 56.21
CA SER A 15 19.81 -26.93 56.63
C SER A 15 20.50 -25.55 56.63
N LYS A 16 21.46 -25.34 57.54
CA LYS A 16 22.30 -24.12 57.57
C LYS A 16 22.97 -23.84 56.23
N THR A 17 23.35 -24.90 55.51
CA THR A 17 23.97 -24.81 54.18
C THR A 17 22.98 -24.29 53.14
N ALA A 18 21.71 -24.73 53.19
CA ALA A 18 20.67 -24.21 52.31
C ALA A 18 20.45 -22.70 52.53
N VAL A 19 20.42 -22.26 53.79
CA VAL A 19 20.32 -20.83 54.13
C VAL A 19 21.51 -20.04 53.61
N ARG A 20 22.75 -20.52 53.81
CA ARG A 20 23.96 -19.87 53.26
C ARG A 20 23.94 -19.76 51.74
N LYS A 21 23.52 -20.83 51.04
CA LYS A 21 23.38 -20.83 49.58
C LYS A 21 22.36 -19.79 49.14
N LYS A 22 21.22 -19.72 49.83
CA LYS A 22 20.16 -18.75 49.51
C LYS A 22 20.59 -17.31 49.75
N ILE A 23 21.33 -17.05 50.83
CA ILE A 23 21.96 -15.74 51.09
C ILE A 23 22.87 -15.32 49.94
N GLY A 24 23.70 -16.24 49.42
CA GLY A 24 24.53 -16.00 48.24
C GLY A 24 23.72 -15.66 47.00
N ASN A 25 22.65 -16.43 46.72
CA ASN A 25 21.76 -16.18 45.59
C ASN A 25 21.02 -14.83 45.69
N LEU A 26 20.73 -14.37 46.92
CA LEU A 26 20.10 -13.07 47.17
C LEU A 26 21.08 -11.90 47.06
N GLY A 27 22.39 -12.15 46.91
CA GLY A 27 23.41 -11.10 46.83
C GLY A 27 23.53 -10.25 48.10
N ILE A 28 23.06 -10.76 49.25
CA ILE A 28 23.10 -10.05 50.53
C ILE A 28 24.26 -10.48 51.44
N SER A 29 25.13 -11.37 50.94
CA SER A 29 26.31 -11.87 51.65
C SER A 29 27.19 -10.76 52.23
N ASP A 30 27.45 -9.71 51.44
CA ASP A 30 28.36 -8.62 51.80
C ASP A 30 27.76 -7.63 52.81
N LYS A 31 26.45 -7.72 53.05
CA LYS A 31 25.71 -6.84 53.96
C LYS A 31 25.47 -7.51 55.33
N LEU A 32 25.96 -8.73 55.52
CA LEU A 32 25.79 -9.48 56.76
C LEU A 32 26.95 -9.18 57.71
N GLN A 33 26.60 -8.86 58.96
CA GLN A 33 27.60 -8.65 59.99
C GLN A 33 28.08 -9.99 60.53
N THR A 34 29.38 -10.12 60.75
CA THR A 34 29.96 -11.30 61.39
C THR A 34 30.30 -11.00 62.84
N ASN A 35 30.02 -11.94 63.72
CA ASN A 35 30.48 -11.93 65.11
C ASN A 35 31.30 -13.22 65.31
N GLY A 36 32.62 -13.07 65.14
CA GLY A 36 33.55 -14.20 65.03
C GLY A 36 33.12 -15.16 63.90
N ASN A 37 32.96 -16.44 64.23
CA ASN A 37 32.58 -17.49 63.27
C ASN A 37 31.07 -17.57 62.99
N ARG A 38 30.27 -16.63 63.50
CA ARG A 38 28.81 -16.61 63.34
C ARG A 38 28.39 -15.42 62.49
N ILE A 39 27.51 -15.67 61.53
CA ILE A 39 26.88 -14.63 60.74
C ILE A 39 25.63 -14.16 61.49
N LEU A 40 25.57 -12.87 61.78
CA LEU A 40 24.44 -12.18 62.38
C LEU A 40 23.55 -11.60 61.27
N VAL A 41 22.29 -12.00 61.33
CA VAL A 41 21.24 -11.61 60.41
C VAL A 41 20.31 -10.64 61.14
N ASN A 42 20.15 -9.44 60.60
CA ASN A 42 19.20 -8.48 61.15
C ASN A 42 17.76 -8.84 60.72
N GLU A 43 16.77 -8.21 61.34
CA GLU A 43 15.36 -8.52 61.14
C GLU A 43 14.90 -8.37 59.68
N ARG A 44 15.40 -7.35 58.95
CA ARG A 44 15.10 -7.17 57.52
C ARG A 44 15.70 -8.28 56.65
N GLN A 45 16.92 -8.70 56.95
CA GLN A 45 17.56 -9.80 56.24
C GLN A 45 16.88 -11.13 56.55
N GLU A 46 16.45 -11.33 57.80
CA GLU A 46 15.68 -12.51 58.21
C GLU A 46 14.39 -12.63 57.39
N THR A 47 13.61 -11.55 57.29
CA THR A 47 12.37 -11.55 56.49
C THR A 47 12.63 -11.84 55.02
N LEU A 48 13.71 -11.28 54.46
CA LEU A 48 14.08 -11.54 53.06
C LEU A 48 14.47 -13.01 52.85
N ILE A 49 15.29 -13.57 53.73
CA ILE A 49 15.72 -14.98 53.65
C ILE A 49 14.50 -15.90 53.76
N LYS A 50 13.63 -15.69 54.75
CA LYS A 50 12.41 -16.50 54.96
C LYS A 50 11.48 -16.45 53.76
N SER A 51 11.16 -15.25 53.28
CA SER A 51 10.30 -15.08 52.09
C SER A 51 10.88 -15.74 50.83
N ALA A 52 12.21 -15.82 50.72
CA ALA A 52 12.88 -16.45 49.60
C ALA A 52 12.85 -17.98 49.67
N PHE A 53 12.54 -18.58 50.82
CA PHE A 53 12.23 -20.00 50.98
C PHE A 53 10.74 -20.30 50.77
N GLU A 54 9.85 -19.37 51.14
CA GLU A 54 8.40 -19.47 50.88
C GLU A 54 8.07 -19.34 49.38
N LYS A 55 8.75 -18.43 48.68
CA LYS A 55 8.75 -18.41 47.22
C LYS A 55 9.53 -19.62 46.74
N LYS A 56 8.82 -20.69 46.38
CA LYS A 56 9.37 -21.81 45.61
C LYS A 56 9.97 -21.26 44.32
N GLU A 57 11.26 -20.91 44.35
CA GLU A 57 12.03 -20.71 43.13
C GLU A 57 11.92 -22.02 42.33
N PRO A 58 11.60 -21.96 41.02
CA PRO A 58 11.77 -23.12 40.18
C PRO A 58 13.23 -23.54 40.31
N GLN A 59 13.47 -24.80 40.68
CA GLN A 59 14.81 -25.33 40.72
C GLN A 59 15.48 -25.01 39.39
N THR A 60 16.56 -24.23 39.43
CA THR A 60 17.47 -24.08 38.30
C THR A 60 18.21 -25.40 38.12
N ALA A 61 17.47 -26.40 37.64
CA ALA A 61 18.04 -27.53 36.97
C ALA A 61 18.67 -27.00 35.68
N ASN A 62 19.93 -27.34 35.45
CA ASN A 62 20.63 -27.18 34.18
C ASN A 62 19.80 -27.72 33.01
N ARG A 63 18.90 -26.91 32.43
CA ARG A 63 18.15 -27.22 31.22
C ARG A 63 18.14 -25.99 30.30
N LYS A 64 19.06 -26.04 29.33
CA LYS A 64 19.03 -25.41 27.99
C LYS A 64 18.14 -24.16 27.78
N PRO A 65 18.64 -22.93 28.01
CA PRO A 65 18.00 -21.71 27.50
C PRO A 65 18.46 -21.29 26.08
N VAL A 66 19.35 -22.06 25.43
CA VAL A 66 19.91 -21.71 24.11
C VAL A 66 19.03 -22.22 22.95
N SER A 67 18.28 -23.31 23.11
CA SER A 67 17.47 -23.91 22.02
C SER A 67 16.27 -23.03 21.68
N GLU A 68 15.44 -22.69 22.67
CA GLU A 68 14.18 -21.95 22.46
C GLU A 68 14.43 -20.53 21.90
N LYS A 69 15.48 -19.85 22.36
CA LYS A 69 15.87 -18.54 21.79
C LYS A 69 16.34 -18.67 20.35
N THR A 70 17.11 -19.71 20.02
CA THR A 70 17.58 -19.93 18.64
C THR A 70 16.43 -20.24 17.69
N GLU A 71 15.49 -21.09 18.12
CA GLU A 71 14.27 -21.41 17.36
C GLU A 71 13.39 -20.17 17.15
N SER A 72 13.23 -19.33 18.17
CA SER A 72 12.47 -18.08 18.03
C SER A 72 13.10 -17.08 17.07
N LEU A 73 14.44 -16.96 17.04
CA LEU A 73 15.14 -16.09 16.11
C LEU A 73 15.07 -16.59 14.66
N GLN A 74 15.14 -17.92 14.47
CA GLN A 74 14.95 -18.54 13.16
C GLN A 74 13.54 -18.29 12.62
N LEU A 75 12.50 -18.50 13.44
CA LEU A 75 11.11 -18.22 13.02
C LEU A 75 10.90 -16.76 12.62
N VAL A 76 11.46 -15.81 13.40
CA VAL A 76 11.38 -14.38 13.06
C VAL A 76 12.14 -14.07 11.78
N SER A 77 13.30 -14.70 11.57
CA SER A 77 14.08 -14.58 10.33
C SER A 77 13.29 -15.11 9.12
N ASP A 78 12.70 -16.29 9.23
CA ASP A 78 11.90 -16.90 8.16
C ASP A 78 10.68 -16.05 7.82
N MET A 79 9.98 -15.53 8.84
CA MET A 79 8.87 -14.60 8.66
C MET A 79 9.32 -13.30 8.00
N TYR A 80 10.48 -12.76 8.38
CA TYR A 80 11.06 -11.57 7.76
C TYR A 80 11.38 -11.83 6.28
N PHE A 81 11.98 -12.97 5.95
CA PHE A 81 12.27 -13.33 4.55
C PHE A 81 10.99 -13.51 3.73
N ALA A 82 9.98 -14.19 4.27
CA ALA A 82 8.69 -14.36 3.61
C ALA A 82 8.02 -13.00 3.35
N LEU A 83 8.08 -12.07 4.30
CA LEU A 83 7.51 -10.73 4.15
C LEU A 83 8.28 -9.91 3.10
N VAL A 84 9.61 -9.99 3.08
CA VAL A 84 10.45 -9.35 2.07
C VAL A 84 10.15 -9.90 0.67
N GLU A 85 9.97 -11.22 0.54
CA GLU A 85 9.61 -11.84 -0.73
C GLU A 85 8.21 -11.41 -1.20
N GLN A 86 7.25 -11.35 -0.28
CA GLN A 86 5.92 -10.81 -0.58
C GLN A 86 5.96 -9.34 -1.01
N LEU A 87 6.77 -8.50 -0.36
CA LEU A 87 6.97 -7.10 -0.76
C LEU A 87 7.54 -7.02 -2.18
N LYS A 88 8.59 -7.79 -2.50
CA LYS A 88 9.17 -7.83 -3.85
C LYS A 88 8.16 -8.25 -4.91
N GLU A 89 7.33 -9.25 -4.62
CA GLU A 89 6.30 -9.69 -5.55
C GLU A 89 5.21 -8.62 -5.73
N LYS A 90 4.84 -7.91 -4.66
CA LYS A 90 3.91 -6.77 -4.76
C LYS A 90 4.51 -5.63 -5.57
N ASP A 91 5.78 -5.29 -5.38
CA ASP A 91 6.47 -4.26 -6.17
C ASP A 91 6.51 -4.64 -7.65
N ARG A 92 6.79 -5.93 -7.96
CA ARG A 92 6.74 -6.44 -9.34
C ARG A 92 5.34 -6.30 -9.94
N GLN A 93 4.30 -6.62 -9.18
CA GLN A 93 2.90 -6.49 -9.62
C GLN A 93 2.47 -5.04 -9.83
N ILE A 94 3.00 -4.10 -9.04
CA ILE A 94 2.75 -2.67 -9.22
C ILE A 94 3.44 -2.21 -10.51
N ALA A 95 4.72 -2.52 -10.70
CA ALA A 95 5.46 -2.14 -11.89
C ALA A 95 4.82 -2.67 -13.20
N GLU A 96 4.26 -3.88 -13.17
CA GLU A 96 3.53 -4.42 -14.32
C GLU A 96 2.21 -3.68 -14.59
N LYS A 97 1.48 -3.31 -13.53
CA LYS A 97 0.25 -2.50 -13.66
C LYS A 97 0.56 -1.11 -14.18
N ASP A 98 1.64 -0.49 -13.73
CA ASP A 98 2.05 0.83 -14.21
C ASP A 98 2.35 0.80 -15.71
N LYS A 99 3.06 -0.22 -16.20
CA LYS A 99 3.28 -0.43 -17.65
C LYS A 99 1.97 -0.61 -18.42
N GLN A 100 1.02 -1.37 -17.87
CA GLN A 100 -0.29 -1.53 -18.51
C GLN A 100 -1.07 -0.21 -18.56
N ILE A 101 -1.00 0.59 -17.50
CA ILE A 101 -1.61 1.93 -17.47
C ILE A 101 -0.97 2.83 -18.53
N GLU A 102 0.36 2.87 -18.63
CA GLU A 102 1.08 3.65 -19.64
C GLU A 102 0.70 3.23 -21.07
N TYR A 103 0.59 1.93 -21.31
CA TYR A 103 0.13 1.38 -22.60
C TYR A 103 -1.30 1.82 -22.93
N LEU A 104 -2.23 1.68 -21.98
CA LEU A 104 -3.63 2.08 -22.16
C LEU A 104 -3.76 3.58 -22.39
N GLN A 105 -3.02 4.40 -21.66
CA GLN A 105 -3.00 5.85 -21.86
C GLN A 105 -2.48 6.24 -23.25
N SER A 106 -1.42 5.58 -23.71
CA SER A 106 -0.86 5.79 -25.06
C SER A 106 -1.85 5.38 -26.15
N SER A 107 -2.51 4.24 -25.98
CA SER A 107 -3.56 3.77 -26.90
C SER A 107 -4.77 4.70 -26.92
N LEU A 108 -5.21 5.16 -25.74
CA LEU A 108 -6.30 6.14 -25.61
C LEU A 108 -5.96 7.45 -26.33
N LYS A 109 -4.73 7.95 -26.16
CA LYS A 109 -4.27 9.16 -26.85
C LYS A 109 -4.31 8.97 -28.37
N SER A 110 -3.74 7.88 -28.88
CA SER A 110 -3.72 7.59 -30.32
C SER A 110 -5.13 7.44 -30.91
N THR A 111 -6.04 6.74 -30.22
CA THR A 111 -7.42 6.58 -30.67
C THR A 111 -8.20 7.89 -30.61
N THR A 112 -7.95 8.73 -29.61
CA THR A 112 -8.56 10.07 -29.50
C THR A 112 -8.08 11.00 -30.62
N GLU A 113 -6.79 10.99 -30.95
CA GLU A 113 -6.24 11.75 -32.08
C GLU A 113 -6.81 11.28 -33.42
N ALA A 114 -6.87 9.96 -33.64
CA ALA A 114 -7.47 9.39 -34.85
C ALA A 114 -8.96 9.74 -34.96
N LEU A 115 -9.70 9.71 -33.85
CA LEU A 115 -11.11 10.09 -33.81
C LEU A 115 -11.29 11.58 -34.13
N ALA A 116 -10.44 12.46 -33.60
CA ALA A 116 -10.48 13.89 -33.90
C ALA A 116 -10.26 14.16 -35.39
N LEU A 117 -9.27 13.50 -36.01
CA LEU A 117 -9.02 13.60 -37.44
C LEU A 117 -10.19 13.07 -38.29
N ALA A 118 -10.78 11.94 -37.89
CA ALA A 118 -11.95 11.38 -38.56
C ALA A 118 -13.16 12.33 -38.48
N GLN A 119 -13.39 12.94 -37.31
CA GLN A 119 -14.46 13.93 -37.13
C GLN A 119 -14.25 15.18 -37.98
N GLU A 120 -13.00 15.66 -38.10
CA GLU A 120 -12.67 16.78 -38.97
C GLU A 120 -12.90 16.45 -40.44
N SER A 121 -12.49 15.25 -40.88
CA SER A 121 -12.73 14.76 -42.23
C SER A 121 -14.23 14.66 -42.56
N VAL A 122 -15.04 14.13 -41.64
CA VAL A 122 -16.50 14.07 -41.80
C VAL A 122 -17.10 15.47 -41.93
N LYS A 123 -16.70 16.42 -41.06
CA LYS A 123 -17.17 17.81 -41.14
C LYS A 123 -16.78 18.47 -42.46
N ALA A 124 -15.54 18.28 -42.92
CA ALA A 124 -15.07 18.81 -44.20
C ALA A 124 -15.88 18.22 -45.36
N SER A 125 -16.13 16.91 -45.36
CA SER A 125 -16.95 16.25 -46.37
C SER A 125 -18.39 16.76 -46.39
N GLN A 126 -19.01 16.96 -45.21
CA GLN A 126 -20.35 17.54 -45.10
C GLN A 126 -20.40 18.98 -45.63
N LEU A 127 -19.42 19.82 -45.30
CA LEU A 127 -19.34 21.18 -45.83
C LEU A 127 -19.19 21.19 -47.35
N LEU A 128 -18.37 20.29 -47.90
CA LEU A 128 -18.24 20.14 -49.34
C LEU A 128 -19.57 19.72 -49.99
N GLN A 129 -20.28 18.74 -49.41
CA GLN A 129 -21.60 18.32 -49.90
C GLN A 129 -22.61 19.48 -49.91
N VAL A 130 -22.74 20.22 -48.80
CA VAL A 130 -23.64 21.37 -48.71
C VAL A 130 -23.28 22.46 -49.74
N ASN A 131 -21.98 22.74 -49.93
CA ASN A 131 -21.53 23.70 -50.92
C ASN A 131 -21.82 23.24 -52.36
N THR A 132 -21.65 21.95 -52.64
CA THR A 132 -21.99 21.36 -53.94
C THR A 132 -23.49 21.42 -54.20
N GLU A 133 -24.32 21.05 -53.23
CA GLU A 133 -25.79 21.13 -53.34
C GLU A 133 -26.25 22.58 -53.61
N ARG A 134 -25.70 23.56 -52.89
CA ARG A 134 -25.99 24.99 -53.17
C ARG A 134 -25.62 25.41 -54.58
N LYS A 135 -24.45 24.97 -55.07
CA LYS A 135 -23.99 25.30 -56.41
C LYS A 135 -24.86 24.66 -57.49
N ILE A 136 -25.36 23.44 -57.26
CA ILE A 136 -26.31 22.78 -58.16
C ILE A 136 -27.62 23.58 -58.23
N LEU A 137 -28.20 23.95 -57.09
CA LEU A 137 -29.42 24.77 -57.04
C LEU A 137 -29.25 26.14 -57.72
N GLU A 138 -28.11 26.80 -57.52
CA GLU A 138 -27.80 28.07 -58.19
C GLU A 138 -27.69 27.91 -59.71
N LEU A 139 -27.13 26.80 -60.19
CA LEU A 139 -27.07 26.49 -61.62
C LEU A 139 -28.45 26.16 -62.20
N GLU A 140 -29.26 25.37 -61.49
CA GLU A 140 -30.63 25.03 -61.91
C GLU A 140 -31.50 26.28 -62.02
N THR A 141 -31.49 27.15 -61.00
CA THR A 141 -32.24 28.42 -61.00
C THR A 141 -31.79 29.37 -62.11
N LYS A 142 -30.48 29.44 -62.39
CA LYS A 142 -29.96 30.27 -63.48
C LYS A 142 -30.38 29.73 -64.85
N GLN A 143 -30.39 28.41 -65.02
CA GLN A 143 -30.84 27.77 -66.25
C GLN A 143 -32.34 27.94 -66.49
N GLU A 144 -33.16 27.89 -65.43
CA GLU A 144 -34.60 28.22 -65.50
C GLU A 144 -34.82 29.67 -65.93
N GLN A 145 -34.10 30.64 -65.32
CA GLN A 145 -34.21 32.06 -65.69
C GLN A 145 -33.77 32.33 -67.14
N GLU A 146 -32.70 31.69 -67.62
CA GLU A 146 -32.25 31.80 -69.01
C GLU A 146 -33.30 31.23 -69.98
N SER A 147 -33.96 30.12 -69.64
CA SER A 147 -35.02 29.52 -70.46
C SER A 147 -36.31 30.38 -70.50
N GLU A 148 -36.69 30.99 -69.37
CA GLU A 148 -37.84 31.91 -69.30
C GLU A 148 -37.55 33.21 -70.07
N THR A 149 -36.35 33.76 -69.95
CA THR A 149 -35.98 34.97 -70.69
C THR A 149 -35.85 34.73 -72.19
N GLU A 150 -35.34 33.57 -72.63
CA GLU A 150 -35.32 33.20 -74.05
C GLU A 150 -36.74 33.03 -74.62
N THR A 151 -37.63 32.33 -73.92
CA THR A 151 -39.02 32.13 -74.37
C THR A 151 -39.82 33.44 -74.43
N VAL A 152 -39.68 34.31 -73.44
CA VAL A 152 -40.28 35.65 -73.45
C VAL A 152 -39.70 36.47 -74.61
N SER A 153 -38.38 36.46 -74.82
CA SER A 153 -37.76 37.21 -75.92
C SER A 153 -38.18 36.71 -77.32
N GLU A 154 -38.40 35.40 -77.49
CA GLU A 154 -38.90 34.84 -78.74
C GLU A 154 -40.35 35.23 -79.01
N THR A 155 -41.21 35.21 -77.99
CA THR A 155 -42.62 35.60 -78.13
C THR A 155 -42.76 37.10 -78.41
N GLU A 156 -41.96 37.94 -77.75
CA GLU A 156 -41.91 39.37 -78.02
C GLU A 156 -41.37 39.68 -79.42
N LYS A 157 -40.29 39.00 -79.86
CA LYS A 157 -39.80 39.11 -81.24
C LYS A 157 -40.90 38.73 -82.23
N LYS A 158 -41.53 37.56 -82.09
CA LYS A 158 -42.61 37.10 -82.98
C LYS A 158 -43.79 38.09 -83.03
N SER A 159 -44.14 38.72 -81.90
CA SER A 159 -45.19 39.75 -81.81
C SER A 159 -44.78 41.06 -82.50
N TRP A 160 -43.53 41.50 -82.33
CA TRP A 160 -42.97 42.68 -82.98
C TRP A 160 -42.92 42.53 -84.51
N TRP A 161 -42.47 41.38 -85.02
CA TRP A 161 -42.45 41.09 -86.47
C TRP A 161 -43.86 41.11 -87.10
N LYS A 162 -44.87 40.59 -86.38
CA LYS A 162 -46.27 40.61 -86.85
C LYS A 162 -46.85 42.01 -86.98
N LYS A 163 -46.45 42.95 -86.11
CA LYS A 163 -46.91 44.36 -86.15
C LYS A 163 -46.27 45.18 -87.26
N PHE A 164 -45.10 44.79 -87.74
CA PHE A 164 -44.33 45.55 -88.74
C PHE A 164 -44.57 45.07 -90.18
N PHE A 165 -44.96 43.81 -90.38
CA PHE A 165 -45.07 43.18 -91.71
C PHE A 165 -46.45 42.57 -92.03
N GLY A 166 -47.44 42.73 -91.15
CA GLY A 166 -48.83 42.33 -91.38
C GLY A 166 -49.74 43.54 -91.44
#